data_AF-A0A2I0LH59-F1
#
_entry.id   AF-A0A2I0LH59-F1
#
_cell.length_a   1.000
_cell.length_b   1.000
_cell.length_c   1.000
_cell.angle_alpha   90.00
_cell.angle_beta   90.00
_cell.angle_gamma   90.00
#
_symmetry.space_group_name_H-M   'P 1'
#
loop_
_entity.id
_entity.type
_entity.pdbx_description
1 polymer ?
#
loop_
_entity_poly.entity_id
_entity_poly.type
_entity_poly.pdbx_seq_one_letter_code
_entity_poly.pdbx_strand_id
1 'polypeptide(L)'
;MSKNEVIRSKVSRLTERLRKRYPSNNFGSCTGCAATFSVLKKRRNCSNCGNSFCSRCCSFKVPKAVMGATAPEAQRETVFVCALCNQVLIK
;
A
#
# COMPACT_ATOMS: atom_id res chain seq x y z
N MET A 1 -20.88 -38.28 3.64
CA MET A 1 -20.81 -36.86 3.23
C MET A 1 -20.66 -36.78 1.72
N SER A 2 -21.40 -35.91 1.04
CA SER A 2 -21.33 -35.80 -0.42
C SER A 2 -19.95 -35.28 -0.86
N LYS A 3 -19.40 -35.81 -1.96
CA LYS A 3 -18.13 -35.34 -2.55
C LYS A 3 -18.08 -33.80 -2.69
N ASN A 4 -19.23 -33.19 -2.97
CA ASN A 4 -19.37 -31.73 -3.10
C ASN A 4 -19.12 -30.95 -1.81
N GLU A 5 -19.38 -31.56 -0.64
CA GLU A 5 -19.16 -30.92 0.65
C GLU A 5 -17.68 -30.94 1.05
N VAL A 6 -17.00 -32.04 0.76
CA VAL A 6 -15.55 -32.19 0.95
C VAL A 6 -14.79 -31.19 0.08
N ILE A 7 -15.22 -31.00 -1.17
CA ILE A 7 -14.63 -30.01 -2.08
C ILE A 7 -14.84 -28.60 -1.52
N ARG A 8 -16.05 -28.24 -1.10
CA ARG A 8 -16.34 -26.92 -0.50
C ARG A 8 -15.49 -26.64 0.74
N SER A 9 -15.33 -27.62 1.62
CA SER A 9 -14.50 -27.49 2.83
C SER A 9 -13.01 -27.27 2.49
N LYS A 10 -12.48 -28.00 1.50
CA LYS A 10 -11.09 -27.82 1.03
C LYS A 10 -10.87 -26.44 0.41
N VAL A 11 -11.79 -25.96 -0.42
CA VAL A 11 -11.72 -24.61 -1.02
C VAL A 11 -11.77 -23.52 0.05
N SER A 12 -12.66 -23.65 1.04
CA SER A 12 -12.74 -22.71 2.17
C SER A 12 -11.42 -22.63 2.95
N ARG A 13 -10.83 -23.79 3.31
CA ARG A 13 -9.53 -23.84 4.00
C ARG A 13 -8.38 -23.27 3.16
N LEU A 14 -8.39 -23.51 1.84
CA LEU A 14 -7.37 -22.97 0.93
C LEU A 14 -7.48 -21.44 0.84
N THR A 15 -8.69 -20.91 0.65
CA THR A 15 -8.93 -19.45 0.56
C THR A 15 -8.55 -18.73 1.86
N GLU A 16 -8.82 -19.32 3.03
CA GLU A 16 -8.40 -18.75 4.31
C GLU A 16 -6.88 -18.74 4.50
N ARG A 17 -6.18 -19.83 4.08
CA ARG A 17 -4.71 -19.88 4.08
C ARG A 17 -4.09 -18.85 3.13
N LEU A 18 -4.70 -18.61 1.98
CA LEU A 18 -4.26 -17.59 1.02
C LEU A 18 -4.48 -16.17 1.57
N ARG A 19 -5.63 -15.91 2.21
CA ARG A 19 -5.89 -14.63 2.92
C ARG A 19 -4.94 -14.37 4.08
N LYS A 20 -4.43 -15.41 4.75
CA LYS A 20 -3.40 -15.25 5.79
C LYS A 20 -1.99 -15.01 5.23
N ARG A 21 -1.67 -15.58 4.05
CA ARG A 21 -0.33 -15.44 3.43
C ARG A 21 -0.12 -14.14 2.68
N TYR A 22 -1.16 -13.64 2.01
CA TYR A 22 -1.13 -12.29 1.45
C TYR A 22 -1.80 -11.37 2.45
N PRO A 23 -1.12 -10.35 3.02
CA PRO A 23 -1.84 -9.32 3.76
C PRO A 23 -2.95 -8.86 2.83
N SER A 24 -4.20 -8.89 3.31
CA SER A 24 -5.32 -8.35 2.56
C SER A 24 -4.91 -6.95 2.15
N ASN A 25 -4.50 -6.80 0.89
CA ASN A 25 -4.03 -5.51 0.42
C ASN A 25 -5.22 -4.59 0.70
N ASN A 26 -5.03 -3.65 1.61
CA ASN A 26 -6.10 -2.89 2.25
C ASN A 26 -6.62 -1.89 1.20
N PHE A 27 -7.16 -2.41 0.12
CA PHE A 27 -7.45 -1.70 -1.13
C PHE A 27 -8.49 -0.62 -0.90
N GLY A 28 -9.34 -0.81 0.12
CA GLY A 28 -10.39 0.12 0.51
C GLY A 28 -10.01 1.10 1.61
N SER A 29 -8.82 1.04 2.21
CA SER A 29 -8.54 1.83 3.42
C SER A 29 -7.08 2.31 3.52
N CYS A 30 -6.89 3.47 4.14
CA CYS A 30 -5.59 4.10 4.31
C CYS A 30 -4.69 3.26 5.23
N THR A 31 -3.51 2.88 4.75
CA THR A 31 -2.53 2.10 5.52
C THR A 31 -2.05 2.84 6.78
N GLY A 32 -2.02 4.18 6.76
CA GLY A 32 -1.54 4.99 7.88
C GLY A 32 -2.57 5.32 8.95
N CYS A 33 -3.87 5.34 8.63
CA CYS A 33 -4.91 5.74 9.59
C CYS A 33 -6.18 4.88 9.55
N ALA A 34 -6.14 3.75 8.84
CA ALA A 34 -7.25 2.81 8.60
C ALA A 34 -8.53 3.41 7.99
N ALA A 35 -8.57 4.72 7.69
CA ALA A 35 -9.75 5.35 7.14
C ALA A 35 -10.11 4.81 5.76
N THR A 36 -11.37 4.44 5.58
CA THR A 36 -11.92 3.98 4.30
C THR A 36 -11.84 5.09 3.25
N PHE A 37 -11.42 4.72 2.04
CA PHE A 37 -11.44 5.61 0.89
C PHE A 37 -12.86 5.86 0.42
N SER A 38 -13.11 7.07 -0.07
CA SER A 38 -14.40 7.50 -0.59
C SER A 38 -14.20 8.59 -1.64
N VAL A 39 -15.30 9.09 -2.21
CA VAL A 39 -15.27 10.24 -3.14
C VAL A 39 -14.56 11.45 -2.50
N LEU A 40 -14.79 11.70 -1.21
CA LEU A 40 -14.16 12.79 -0.45
C LEU A 40 -12.72 12.43 -0.01
N LYS A 41 -12.47 11.16 0.35
CA LYS A 41 -11.15 10.69 0.79
C LYS A 41 -10.50 9.87 -0.32
N LYS A 42 -9.96 10.58 -1.32
CA LYS A 42 -9.28 9.95 -2.46
C LYS A 42 -8.03 9.18 -2.01
N ARG A 43 -7.81 8.04 -2.66
CA ARG A 43 -6.63 7.20 -2.51
C ARG A 43 -5.41 7.84 -3.18
N ARG A 44 -4.26 7.77 -2.50
CA ARG A 44 -2.92 8.16 -2.98
C ARG A 44 -1.98 6.99 -2.74
N ASN A 45 -0.93 6.87 -3.53
CA ASN A 45 0.10 5.84 -3.37
C ASN A 45 1.39 6.49 -2.89
N CYS A 46 2.05 5.89 -1.91
CA CYS A 46 3.40 6.29 -1.54
C CYS A 46 4.36 5.89 -2.66
N SER A 47 5.17 6.83 -3.16
CA SER A 47 6.14 6.54 -4.24
C SER A 47 7.26 5.60 -3.83
N ASN A 48 7.53 5.44 -2.52
CA ASN A 48 8.57 4.53 -2.03
C ASN A 48 8.05 3.10 -1.78
N CYS A 49 7.00 2.94 -0.96
CA CYS A 49 6.51 1.61 -0.56
C CYS A 49 5.29 1.11 -1.35
N GLY A 50 4.71 1.92 -2.24
CA GLY A 50 3.56 1.54 -3.09
C GLY A 50 2.21 1.43 -2.36
N ASN A 51 2.22 1.39 -1.02
CA ASN A 51 1.02 1.27 -0.20
C ASN A 51 0.05 2.46 -0.38
N SER A 52 -1.20 2.22 0.00
CA SER A 52 -2.31 3.15 -0.21
C SER A 52 -2.57 4.02 1.00
N PHE A 53 -2.72 5.32 0.78
CA PHE A 53 -2.84 6.33 1.82
C PHE A 53 -3.87 7.40 1.43
N CYS A 54 -4.42 8.11 2.40
CA CYS A 54 -5.13 9.35 2.14
C CYS A 54 -4.15 10.51 1.92
N SER A 55 -4.64 11.65 1.44
CA SER A 55 -3.83 12.86 1.22
C SER A 55 -3.04 13.29 2.46
N ARG A 56 -3.62 13.16 3.66
CA ARG A 56 -2.95 13.49 4.93
C ARG A 56 -1.79 12.56 5.26
N CYS A 57 -1.96 11.26 5.02
CA CYS A 57 -0.95 10.25 5.35
C CYS A 57 0.17 10.12 4.30
N CYS A 58 -0.04 10.61 3.08
CA CYS A 58 0.96 10.66 2.00
C CYS A 58 1.17 12.11 1.54
N SER A 59 1.67 12.93 2.46
CA SER A 59 1.84 14.38 2.32
C SER A 59 3.31 14.83 2.34
N PHE A 60 4.24 13.92 2.62
CA PHE A 60 5.66 14.24 2.71
C PHE A 60 6.29 14.27 1.33
N LYS A 61 7.02 15.34 1.03
CA LYS A 61 7.63 15.58 -0.27
C LYS A 61 9.13 15.30 -0.18
N VAL A 62 9.63 14.37 -0.98
CA VAL A 62 11.06 13.98 -1.01
C VAL A 62 11.61 14.09 -2.43
N PRO A 63 12.90 14.43 -2.61
CA PRO A 63 13.55 14.39 -3.92
C PRO A 63 13.54 12.97 -4.48
N LYS A 64 13.27 12.79 -5.77
CA LYS A 64 13.27 11.46 -6.39
C LYS A 64 14.66 10.80 -6.35
N ALA A 65 15.71 11.61 -6.35
CA ALA A 65 17.10 11.18 -6.20
C ALA A 65 17.36 10.32 -4.94
N VAL A 66 16.64 10.55 -3.82
CA VAL A 66 16.84 9.76 -2.58
C VAL A 66 16.36 8.32 -2.70
N MET A 67 15.61 7.99 -3.77
CA MET A 67 15.15 6.64 -4.09
C MET A 67 16.10 5.89 -5.03
N GLY A 68 17.33 6.41 -5.23
CA GLY A 68 18.33 5.79 -6.11
C GLY A 68 18.19 6.16 -7.59
N ALA A 69 17.35 7.15 -7.92
CA ALA A 69 17.24 7.66 -9.29
C ALA A 69 18.46 8.53 -9.63
N THR A 70 19.23 8.11 -10.64
CA THR A 70 20.50 8.74 -11.04
C THR A 70 20.36 9.72 -12.21
N ALA A 71 19.20 9.77 -12.87
CA ALA A 71 18.95 10.70 -13.96
C ALA A 71 19.03 12.16 -13.46
N PRO A 72 19.63 13.10 -14.22
CA PRO A 72 19.76 14.50 -13.82
C PRO A 72 18.41 15.16 -13.46
N GLU A 73 17.33 14.75 -14.15
CA GLU A 73 15.97 15.23 -13.93
C GLU A 73 15.45 14.84 -12.53
N ALA A 74 15.88 13.69 -12.00
CA ALA A 74 15.47 13.18 -10.69
C ALA A 74 15.99 14.03 -9.51
N GLN A 75 17.00 14.86 -9.74
CA GLN A 75 17.48 15.84 -8.75
C GLN A 75 16.51 17.03 -8.60
N ARG A 76 15.73 17.32 -9.64
CA ARG A 76 14.75 18.42 -9.66
C ARG A 76 13.34 17.94 -9.34
N GLU A 77 13.04 16.68 -9.64
CA GLU A 77 11.76 16.07 -9.35
C GLU A 77 11.61 15.69 -7.88
N THR A 78 10.40 15.90 -7.37
CA THR A 78 10.01 15.51 -6.03
C THR A 78 8.76 14.66 -6.07
N VAL A 79 8.67 13.68 -5.18
CA VAL A 79 7.55 12.76 -5.09
C VAL A 79 6.95 12.76 -3.69
N PHE A 80 5.70 12.31 -3.57
CA PHE A 80 5.03 12.18 -2.28
C PHE A 80 5.24 10.79 -1.68
N VAL A 81 5.55 10.75 -0.39
CA VAL A 81 5.72 9.52 0.39
C VAL A 81 4.91 9.57 1.68
N CYS A 82 4.71 8.41 2.30
CA CYS A 82 4.09 8.31 3.61
C CYS A 82 5.06 8.73 4.73
N ALA A 83 4.51 9.03 5.91
CA ALA A 83 5.29 9.45 7.08
C ALA A 83 6.43 8.48 7.43
N LEU A 84 6.16 7.18 7.38
CA LEU A 84 7.15 6.16 7.69
C LEU A 84 8.30 6.16 6.67
N CYS A 85 7.99 6.21 5.38
CA CYS A 85 9.03 6.28 4.35
C CYS A 85 9.81 7.59 4.40
N ASN A 86 9.18 8.70 4.76
CA ASN A 86 9.87 9.97 4.96
C ASN A 86 10.97 9.85 6.03
N GLN A 87 10.66 9.22 7.17
CA GLN A 87 11.64 9.02 8.25
C GLN A 87 12.79 8.07 7.87
N VAL A 88 12.58 7.19 6.90
CA VAL A 88 13.62 6.28 6.41
C VAL A 88 14.50 6.96 5.35
N LEU A 89 13.92 7.81 4.50
CA LEU A 89 14.61 8.43 3.35
C LEU A 89 15.34 9.73 3.69
N ILE A 90 14.91 10.47 4.72
CA ILE A 90 15.55 11.72 5.17
C ILE A 90 16.39 11.47 6.45
N LYS A 91 17.06 10.33 6.52
CA LYS A 91 18.02 10.03 7.58
C LYS A 91 19.44 10.36 7.13
#